data_AF-M3IED7-F1
#
_entry.id   AF-M3IED7-F1
#
_cell.length_a   1.000
_cell.length_b   1.000
_cell.length_c   1.000
_cell.angle_alpha   90.00
_cell.angle_beta   90.00
_cell.angle_gamma   90.00
#
_symmetry.space_group_name_H-M   'P 1'
#
loop_
_entity.id
_entity.type
_entity.pdbx_description
1 polymer ?
#
loop_
_entity_poly.entity_id
_entity_poly.type
_entity_poly.pdbx_seq_one_letter_code
_entity_poly.pdbx_strand_id
1 'polypeptide(L)'
;MFFLRSLGIRGGLKGCEKTLGVHRPETAAITGIEAVNLWKQYVDYDDMDALKILEEYNREDTVNLEILFIKGYNLKIKETPFYGEVIQEPLQLR
;
A
#
# COMPACT_ATOMS: atom_id res chain seq x y z
N MET A 1 7.35 7.87 0.93
CA MET A 1 8.33 6.77 0.78
C MET A 1 9.51 7.25 -0.05
N PHE A 2 10.75 7.20 0.45
CA PHE A 2 11.93 7.81 -0.23
C PHE A 2 12.21 7.22 -1.61
N PHE A 3 12.06 5.91 -1.75
CA PHE A 3 12.24 5.20 -3.02
C PHE A 3 11.34 5.76 -4.14
N LEU A 4 10.02 5.75 -3.94
CA LEU A 4 9.06 6.28 -4.92
C LEU A 4 9.21 7.79 -5.15
N ARG A 5 9.63 8.54 -4.12
CA ARG A 5 9.93 9.97 -4.27
C ARG A 5 11.04 10.23 -5.29
N SER A 6 12.03 9.34 -5.40
CA SER A 6 13.10 9.42 -6.39
C SER A 6 12.63 9.14 -7.83
N LEU A 7 11.39 8.67 -8.01
CA LEU A 7 10.70 8.51 -9.29
C LEU A 7 9.69 9.64 -9.55
N GLY A 8 9.69 10.69 -8.73
CA GLY A 8 8.70 11.78 -8.82
C GLY A 8 7.34 11.48 -8.20
N ILE A 9 7.11 10.26 -7.68
CA ILE A 9 5.86 9.85 -7.04
C ILE A 9 5.88 10.33 -5.58
N ARG A 10 4.95 11.22 -5.23
CA ARG A 10 4.91 11.90 -3.93
C ARG A 10 3.60 11.60 -3.19
N GLY A 11 3.63 11.72 -1.87
CA GLY A 11 2.48 11.52 -1.00
C GLY A 11 2.68 10.39 0.01
N GLY A 12 1.63 10.14 0.79
CA GLY A 12 1.51 8.94 1.64
C GLY A 12 1.24 7.69 0.81
N LEU A 13 1.19 6.52 1.47
CA LEU A 13 1.04 5.21 0.83
C LEU A 13 -0.15 5.17 -0.15
N LYS A 14 -1.34 5.54 0.32
CA LYS A 14 -2.57 5.62 -0.49
C LYS A 14 -2.45 6.52 -1.73
N GLY A 15 -1.68 7.61 -1.62
CA GLY A 15 -1.42 8.51 -2.75
C GLY A 15 -0.50 7.87 -3.80
N CYS A 16 0.52 7.14 -3.34
CA CYS A 16 1.43 6.40 -4.21
C CYS A 16 0.70 5.28 -4.96
N GLU A 17 -0.18 4.54 -4.28
CA GLU A 17 -1.02 3.48 -4.87
C GLU A 17 -1.92 4.01 -5.98
N LYS A 18 -2.64 5.09 -5.71
CA LYS A 18 -3.47 5.74 -6.72
C LYS A 18 -2.65 6.17 -7.94
N THR A 19 -1.46 6.75 -7.70
CA THR A 19 -0.55 7.17 -8.77
C THR A 19 -0.06 5.99 -9.62
N LEU A 20 0.15 4.83 -9.00
CA LEU A 20 0.66 3.62 -9.64
C LEU A 20 -0.44 2.64 -10.10
N GLY A 21 -1.72 3.04 -10.05
CA GLY A 21 -2.85 2.20 -10.50
C GLY A 21 -3.10 0.99 -9.60
N VAL A 22 -2.78 1.09 -8.32
CA VAL A 22 -3.09 0.05 -7.32
C VAL A 22 -4.42 0.39 -6.67
N HIS A 23 -5.40 -0.50 -6.82
CA HIS A 23 -6.74 -0.35 -6.28
C HIS A 23 -6.87 -1.00 -4.90
N ARG A 24 -7.77 -0.47 -4.06
CA ARG A 24 -8.16 -1.04 -2.76
C ARG A 24 -9.66 -1.31 -2.75
N PRO A 25 -10.16 -2.31 -2.01
CA PRO A 25 -11.57 -2.42 -1.71
C PRO A 25 -12.01 -1.22 -0.87
N GLU A 26 -13.26 -0.80 -1.04
CA GLU A 26 -13.83 0.35 -0.30
C GLU A 26 -13.81 0.12 1.22
N THR A 27 -13.89 -1.14 1.67
CA THR A 27 -13.82 -1.54 3.08
C THR A 27 -12.49 -1.19 3.75
N ALA A 28 -11.41 -1.04 2.98
CA ALA A 28 -10.08 -0.66 3.48
C ALA A 28 -9.75 0.83 3.23
N ALA A 29 -10.75 1.66 2.91
CA ALA A 29 -10.55 3.06 2.54
C ALA A 29 -10.36 4.02 3.72
N ILE A 30 -10.15 3.51 4.95
CA ILE A 30 -9.90 4.33 6.13
C ILE A 30 -8.55 5.09 6.03
N THR A 31 -8.43 6.15 6.81
CA THR A 31 -7.26 6.99 6.98
C THR A 31 -6.37 6.48 8.13
N GLY A 32 -5.11 6.93 8.17
CA GLY A 32 -4.21 6.56 9.27
C GLY A 32 -4.68 7.05 10.65
N ILE A 33 -5.43 8.16 10.71
CA ILE A 33 -6.01 8.64 11.98
C ILE A 33 -7.16 7.73 12.42
N GLU A 34 -8.01 7.29 11.48
CA GLU A 34 -9.08 6.34 11.78
C GLU A 34 -8.51 4.99 12.25
N ALA A 35 -7.41 4.52 11.67
CA ALA A 35 -6.74 3.30 12.13
C ALA A 35 -6.28 3.40 13.60
N VAL A 36 -5.75 4.55 14.02
CA VAL A 36 -5.38 4.80 15.44
C VAL A 36 -6.62 4.79 16.35
N ASN A 37 -7.75 5.32 15.89
CA ASN A 37 -9.00 5.31 16.65
C ASN A 37 -9.56 3.88 16.79
N LEU A 38 -9.51 3.07 15.74
CA LEU A 38 -9.92 1.66 15.77
C LEU A 38 -9.06 0.85 16.73
N TRP A 39 -7.74 1.09 16.74
CA TRP A 39 -6.85 0.46 17.71
C TRP A 39 -7.24 0.79 19.15
N LYS A 40 -7.52 2.07 19.44
CA LYS A 40 -7.98 2.49 20.78
C LYS A 40 -9.32 1.85 21.14
N GLN A 41 -10.27 1.79 20.21
CA GLN A 41 -11.57 1.14 20.45
C GLN A 41 -11.39 -0.33 20.84
N TYR A 42 -10.56 -1.05 20.11
CA TYR A 42 -10.24 -2.44 20.44
C TYR A 42 -9.57 -2.56 21.82
N VAL A 43 -8.54 -1.77 22.10
CA VAL A 43 -7.79 -1.86 23.37
C VAL A 43 -8.64 -1.47 24.58
N ASP A 44 -9.45 -0.42 24.46
CA ASP A 44 -10.19 0.15 25.58
C ASP A 44 -11.50 -0.61 25.86
N TYR A 45 -12.10 -1.24 24.84
CA TYR A 45 -13.44 -1.83 24.91
C TYR A 45 -13.55 -3.28 24.42
N ASP A 46 -12.44 -3.92 24.04
CA ASP A 46 -12.40 -5.26 23.41
C ASP A 46 -13.29 -5.35 22.15
N ASP A 47 -13.37 -4.24 21.40
CA ASP A 47 -14.16 -4.14 20.18
C ASP A 47 -13.51 -4.95 19.04
N MET A 48 -13.99 -6.17 18.86
CA MET A 48 -13.50 -7.10 17.84
C MET A 48 -13.85 -6.67 16.40
N ASP A 49 -14.91 -5.88 16.21
CA ASP A 49 -15.24 -5.34 14.89
C ASP A 49 -14.23 -4.26 14.49
N ALA A 50 -13.83 -3.41 15.45
CA ALA A 50 -12.75 -2.45 15.25
C ALA A 50 -11.42 -3.12 14.90
N LEU A 51 -11.08 -4.23 15.59
CA LEU A 51 -9.90 -5.03 15.29
C LEU A 51 -9.95 -5.60 13.87
N LYS A 52 -11.09 -6.17 13.46
CA LYS A 52 -11.25 -6.76 12.12
C LYS A 52 -11.04 -5.74 11.00
N ILE A 53 -11.57 -4.52 11.17
CA ILE A 53 -11.35 -3.44 10.19
C ILE A 53 -9.87 -3.03 10.15
N LEU A 54 -9.22 -2.94 11.31
CA LEU A 54 -7.80 -2.60 11.41
C LEU A 54 -6.90 -3.66 10.77
N GLU A 55 -7.20 -4.95 10.96
CA GLU A 55 -6.49 -6.05 10.32
C GLU A 55 -6.60 -6.00 8.80
N GLU A 56 -7.80 -5.75 8.27
CA GLU A 56 -8.03 -5.62 6.83
C GLU A 56 -7.25 -4.44 6.25
N TYR A 57 -7.29 -3.28 6.92
CA TYR A 57 -6.50 -2.11 6.53
C TYR A 57 -4.99 -2.41 6.50
N ASN A 58 -4.45 -3.06 7.54
CA ASN A 58 -3.02 -3.39 7.63
C ASN A 58 -2.59 -4.45 6.61
N ARG A 59 -3.47 -5.42 6.33
CA ARG A 59 -3.26 -6.43 5.26
C ARG A 59 -3.12 -5.74 3.92
N GLU A 60 -4.03 -4.82 3.62
CA GLU A 60 -4.05 -4.04 2.38
C GLU A 60 -2.81 -3.16 2.24
N ASP A 61 -2.38 -2.49 3.31
CA ASP A 61 -1.11 -1.75 3.33
C ASP A 61 0.07 -2.68 3.01
N THR A 62 0.11 -3.89 3.59
CA THR A 62 1.22 -4.83 3.40
C THR A 62 1.28 -5.41 1.99
N VAL A 63 0.15 -5.89 1.45
CA VAL A 63 0.07 -6.47 0.11
C VAL A 63 0.40 -5.40 -0.94
N ASN A 64 -0.11 -4.18 -0.78
CA ASN A 64 0.15 -3.12 -1.75
C ASN A 64 1.59 -2.63 -1.71
N LEU A 65 2.27 -2.66 -0.56
CA LEU A 65 3.69 -2.31 -0.49
C LEU A 65 4.53 -3.14 -1.47
N GLU A 66 4.32 -4.46 -1.54
CA GLU A 66 5.00 -5.34 -2.50
C GLU A 66 4.77 -4.86 -3.95
N ILE A 67 3.51 -4.61 -4.31
CA ILE A 67 3.13 -4.15 -5.66
C ILE A 67 3.83 -2.83 -6.00
N LEU A 68 3.85 -1.87 -5.06
CA LEU A 68 4.51 -0.58 -5.27
C LEU A 68 6.02 -0.73 -5.43
N PHE A 69 6.66 -1.64 -4.69
CA PHE A 69 8.08 -1.89 -4.81
C PHE A 69 8.43 -2.55 -6.14
N ILE A 70 7.65 -3.54 -6.59
CA ILE A 70 7.84 -4.16 -7.91
C ILE A 70 7.66 -3.12 -9.03
N LYS A 71 6.57 -2.34 -8.99
CA LYS A 71 6.35 -1.26 -9.98
C LYS A 71 7.46 -0.23 -9.96
N GLY A 72 7.87 0.24 -8.78
CA GLY A 72 8.95 1.22 -8.64
C GLY A 72 10.31 0.66 -9.11
N TYR A 73 10.59 -0.61 -8.84
CA TYR A 73 11.80 -1.29 -9.31
C TYR A 73 11.81 -1.36 -10.83
N ASN A 74 10.71 -1.83 -11.43
CA ASN A 74 10.55 -1.90 -12.88
C ASN A 74 10.67 -0.52 -13.56
N LEU A 75 10.25 0.55 -12.89
CA LEU A 75 10.45 1.92 -13.37
C LEU A 75 11.92 2.34 -13.29
N LYS A 76 12.61 2.04 -12.17
CA LYS A 76 14.03 2.39 -12.01
C LYS A 76 14.93 1.65 -12.97
N ILE A 77 14.71 0.36 -13.17
CA ILE A 77 15.65 -0.48 -13.92
C ILE A 77 15.66 -0.14 -15.42
N LYS A 78 14.55 0.40 -15.94
CA LYS A 78 14.45 0.93 -17.33
C LYS A 78 15.44 2.05 -17.63
N GLU A 79 15.92 2.77 -16.62
CA GLU A 79 16.91 3.85 -16.77
C GLU A 79 18.36 3.34 -16.66
N THR A 80 18.56 2.03 -16.57
CA THR A 80 19.88 1.40 -16.37
C THR A 80 20.22 0.42 -17.50
N PRO A 81 21.49 -0.02 -17.62
CA PRO A 81 21.86 -1.09 -18.55
C PRO A 81 21.13 -2.43 -18.32
N PHE A 82 20.48 -2.62 -17.17
CA PHE A 82 19.77 -3.84 -16.77
C PHE A 82 18.28 -3.83 -17.14
N TYR A 83 17.84 -2.95 -18.06
CA TYR A 83 16.43 -2.71 -18.40
C TYR A 83 15.60 -3.97 -18.76
N GLY A 84 16.23 -5.11 -19.07
CA GLY A 84 15.58 -6.39 -19.31
C GLY A 84 15.25 -7.22 -18.07
N GLU A 85 15.78 -6.87 -16.89
CA GLU A 85 15.62 -7.62 -15.63
C GLU A 85 14.34 -7.23 -14.87
N VAL A 86 13.24 -6.98 -15.59
CA VAL A 86 11.95 -6.62 -14.96
C VAL A 86 11.37 -7.80 -14.18
N ILE A 87 10.77 -7.48 -13.04
CA ILE A 87 10.04 -8.45 -12.21
C ILE A 87 8.58 -8.48 -12.68
N GLN A 88 8.02 -9.67 -12.84
CA GLN A 88 6.60 -9.83 -13.17
C GLN A 88 5.74 -9.19 -12.07
N GLU A 89 4.85 -8.29 -12.47
CA GLU A 89 3.89 -7.71 -11.53
C GLU A 89 2.90 -8.79 -11.08
N PRO A 90 2.58 -8.87 -9.77
CA PRO A 90 1.60 -9.84 -9.28
C PRO A 90 0.26 -9.57 -9.94
N LEU A 91 -0.46 -10.63 -10.30
CA LEU A 91 -1.84 -10.52 -10.72
C LEU A 91 -2.61 -9.81 -9.61
N GLN A 92 -3.24 -8.69 -9.95
CA GLN A 92 -4.18 -8.02 -9.05
C GLN A 92 -5.44 -8.89 -8.96
N LEU A 93 -5.37 -9.96 -8.16
CA LEU A 93 -6.51 -10.76 -7.77
C LEU A 93 -7.32 -9.89 -6.79
N ARG A 94 -8.28 -9.14 -7.31
CA ARG A 94 -9.27 -8.40 -6.52
C ARG A 94 -10.62 -8.53 -7.20
#